data_AF-A0A354YW69-F1
#
_entry.id   AF-A0A354YW69-F1
#
_cell.length_a   1.000
_cell.length_b   1.000
_cell.length_c   1.000
_cell.angle_alpha   90.00
_cell.angle_beta   90.00
_cell.angle_gamma   90.00
#
_symmetry.space_group_name_H-M   'P 1'
#
loop_
_entity.id
_entity.type
_entity.pdbx_description
1 polymer ?
#
loop_
_entity_poly.entity_id
_entity_poly.type
_entity_poly.pdbx_seq_one_letter_code
_entity_poly.pdbx_strand_id
1 'polypeptide(L)'
;DEIQYAPSLFSYIKMSVDESGKKGQFFLTGSQQFNMMKNVSESLAGRIGIINLSGLSLREIKNDAFNEPFVPGEEFFGKRKTSVQQSDYKELWEIIHQGTMPAMHADKLDWQMFYAA
;
A
#
# COMPACT_ATOMS: atom_id res chain seq x y z
N ASP A 1 2.56 11.06 10.04
CA ASP A 1 2.93 10.58 8.69
C ASP A 1 4.45 10.46 8.63
N GLU A 2 4.97 9.57 7.79
CA GLU A 2 6.41 9.29 7.59
C GLU A 2 7.23 9.13 8.89
N ILE A 3 6.80 8.20 9.75
CA ILE A 3 7.37 7.98 11.09
C ILE A 3 8.88 7.67 11.09
N GLN A 4 9.44 7.21 9.97
CA GLN A 4 10.87 6.95 9.85
C GLN A 4 11.74 8.20 10.03
N TYR A 5 11.20 9.41 9.84
CA TYR A 5 11.92 10.67 10.10
C TYR A 5 11.92 11.07 11.58
N ALA A 6 11.04 10.47 12.41
CA ALA A 6 10.91 10.79 13.82
C ALA A 6 10.84 9.52 14.71
N PRO A 7 11.87 8.65 14.66
CA PRO A 7 11.86 7.39 15.41
C PRO A 7 11.82 7.57 16.93
N SER A 8 12.23 8.74 17.45
CA SER A 8 12.13 9.06 18.88
C SER A 8 10.69 9.09 19.39
N LEU A 9 9.69 9.26 18.52
CA LEU A 9 8.28 9.28 18.92
C LEU A 9 7.76 7.90 19.37
N PHE A 10 8.43 6.81 19.02
CA PHE A 10 7.96 5.47 19.41
C PHE A 10 7.90 5.28 20.94
N SER A 11 8.82 5.87 21.70
CA SER A 11 8.82 5.80 23.17
C SER A 11 7.62 6.54 23.78
N TYR A 12 7.29 7.72 23.25
CA TYR A 12 6.15 8.51 23.69
C TYR A 12 4.81 7.84 23.35
N ILE A 13 4.71 7.27 22.14
CA ILE A 13 3.53 6.49 21.73
C ILE A 13 3.37 5.29 22.66
N LYS A 14 4.45 4.56 22.97
CA LYS A 14 4.42 3.44 23.92
C LYS A 14 3.85 3.86 25.27
N MET A 15 4.36 4.94 25.86
CA MET A 15 3.86 5.45 27.14
C MET A 15 2.36 5.73 27.11
N SER A 16 1.88 6.42 26.06
CA SER A 16 0.47 6.78 25.90
C SER A 16 -0.43 5.55 25.71
N VAL A 17 0.01 4.56 24.93
CA VAL A 17 -0.75 3.32 24.70
C VAL A 17 -0.79 2.45 25.97
N ASP A 18 0.31 2.38 26.71
CA ASP A 18 0.42 1.61 27.95
C ASP A 18 -0.45 2.21 29.07
N GLU A 19 -0.52 3.54 29.19
CA GLU A 19 -1.31 4.23 30.20
C GLU A 19 -2.83 4.06 29.97
N SER A 20 -3.26 4.16 28.71
CA SER A 20 -4.68 4.13 28.36
C SER A 20 -5.26 2.72 28.18
N GLY A 21 -4.43 1.75 27.78
CA GLY A 21 -4.85 0.36 27.50
C GLY A 21 -5.79 0.20 26.29
N LYS A 22 -6.07 1.28 25.55
CA LYS A 22 -7.00 1.26 24.41
C LYS A 22 -6.30 0.85 23.12
N LYS A 23 -6.96 0.03 22.30
CA LYS A 23 -6.46 -0.36 20.96
C LYS A 23 -6.82 0.71 19.92
N GLY A 24 -6.00 0.83 18.87
CA GLY A 24 -6.31 1.68 17.71
C GLY A 24 -6.17 3.19 17.93
N GLN A 25 -5.30 3.61 18.85
CA GLN A 25 -5.14 5.04 19.20
C GLN A 25 -4.31 5.84 18.19
N PHE A 26 -3.40 5.18 17.47
CA PHE A 26 -2.48 5.83 16.56
C PHE A 26 -2.42 5.07 15.24
N PHE A 27 -2.41 5.82 14.13
CA PHE A 27 -2.04 5.32 12.81
C PHE A 27 -0.69 5.92 12.43
N LEU A 28 0.24 5.05 12.07
CA LEU A 28 1.58 5.42 11.65
C LEU A 28 1.76 4.95 10.21
N THR A 29 2.31 5.82 9.39
CA THR A 29 2.63 5.58 7.99
C THR A 29 4.14 5.80 7.79
N GLY A 30 4.71 5.09 6.83
CA GLY A 30 6.12 5.22 6.50
C GLY A 30 6.46 4.45 5.23
N SER A 31 7.17 5.11 4.32
CA SER A 31 7.62 4.50 3.06
C SER A 31 8.83 3.57 3.22
N GLN A 32 9.57 3.65 4.35
CA GLN A 32 10.77 2.85 4.60
C GLN A 32 10.56 1.76 5.66
N GLN A 33 10.19 0.56 5.22
CA GLN A 33 9.88 -0.56 6.10
C GLN A 33 11.06 -1.02 6.98
N PHE A 34 12.26 -1.21 6.41
CA PHE A 34 13.40 -1.81 7.15
C PHE A 34 13.92 -0.93 8.30
N ASN A 35 14.11 0.36 8.06
CA ASN A 35 14.54 1.31 9.08
C ASN A 35 13.48 1.46 10.18
N MET A 36 12.20 1.43 9.80
CA MET A 36 11.09 1.46 10.75
C MET A 36 11.08 0.21 11.63
N MET A 37 11.26 -0.98 11.05
CA MET A 37 11.16 -2.25 11.78
C MET A 37 12.17 -2.40 12.91
N LYS A 38 13.40 -1.90 12.72
CA LYS A 38 14.44 -1.96 13.74
C LYS A 38 14.03 -1.23 15.02
N ASN A 39 13.49 -0.02 14.88
CA ASN A 39 13.10 0.82 16.03
C ASN A 39 11.77 0.38 16.67
N VAL A 40 10.83 -0.11 15.85
CA VAL A 40 9.52 -0.61 16.31
C VAL A 40 9.65 -1.86 17.15
N SER A 41 10.53 -2.79 16.76
CA SER A 41 10.69 -4.09 17.41
C SER A 41 11.16 -3.96 18.86
N GLU A 42 11.93 -2.93 19.21
CA GLU A 42 12.39 -2.67 20.58
C GLU A 42 11.35 -1.90 21.42
N SER A 43 10.59 -1.01 20.79
CA SER A 43 9.76 -0.02 21.51
C SER A 43 8.29 -0.40 21.60
N LEU A 44 7.73 -1.12 20.63
CA LEU A 44 6.29 -1.38 20.48
C LEU A 44 5.94 -2.86 20.22
N ALA A 45 6.87 -3.79 20.49
CA ALA A 45 6.63 -5.22 20.35
C ALA A 45 5.31 -5.67 21.02
N GLY A 46 4.46 -6.36 20.25
CA GLY A 46 3.17 -6.90 20.71
C GLY A 46 2.03 -5.86 20.82
N ARG A 47 2.29 -4.57 20.57
CA ARG A 47 1.31 -3.47 20.69
C ARG A 47 1.02 -2.77 19.36
N ILE A 48 1.74 -3.16 18.31
CA ILE A 48 1.59 -2.63 16.96
C ILE A 48 1.13 -3.72 16.01
N GLY A 49 0.21 -3.36 15.11
CA GLY A 49 -0.11 -4.14 13.92
C GLY A 49 0.56 -3.49 12.72
N ILE A 50 1.18 -4.30 11.86
CA ILE A 50 1.89 -3.82 10.68
C ILE A 50 1.15 -4.29 9.44
N ILE A 51 0.77 -3.33 8.60
CA ILE A 51 0.10 -3.57 7.34
C ILE A 51 1.03 -3.07 6.25
N ASN A 52 1.46 -3.99 5.37
CA ASN A 52 2.25 -3.64 4.21
C ASN A 52 1.30 -3.38 3.04
N LEU A 53 1.39 -2.19 2.45
CA LEU A 53 0.62 -1.83 1.26
C LEU A 53 1.50 -2.02 0.03
N SER A 54 1.05 -2.85 -0.89
CA SER A 54 1.68 -3.00 -2.21
C SER A 54 1.29 -1.84 -3.13
N GLY A 55 1.96 -1.73 -4.28
CA GLY A 55 1.49 -0.86 -5.35
C GLY A 55 0.07 -1.20 -5.80
N LEU A 56 -0.58 -0.27 -6.48
CA LEU A 56 -1.93 -0.42 -6.98
C LEU A 56 -2.03 -1.61 -7.93
N SER A 57 -3.04 -2.44 -7.72
CA SER A 57 -3.44 -3.47 -8.65
C SER A 57 -4.03 -2.85 -9.92
N LEU A 58 -4.03 -3.63 -11.01
CA LEU A 58 -4.72 -3.23 -12.25
C LEU A 58 -6.21 -2.97 -12.03
N ARG A 59 -6.83 -3.62 -11.03
CA ARG A 59 -8.24 -3.39 -10.70
C ARG A 59 -8.43 -2.00 -10.09
N GLU A 60 -7.55 -1.59 -9.18
CA GLU A 60 -7.58 -0.25 -8.59
C GLU A 60 -7.30 0.84 -9.63
N ILE A 61 -6.28 0.66 -10.47
CA ILE A 61 -5.93 1.60 -11.54
C ILE A 61 -7.11 1.81 -12.50
N LYS A 62 -7.83 0.73 -12.84
CA LYS A 62 -8.98 0.75 -13.75
C LYS A 62 -10.32 1.03 -13.06
N ASN A 63 -10.33 1.28 -11.75
CA ASN A 63 -11.56 1.44 -10.96
C ASN A 63 -12.56 0.27 -11.13
N ASP A 64 -12.05 -0.96 -11.22
CA ASP A 64 -12.84 -2.19 -11.31
C ASP A 64 -13.31 -2.61 -9.91
N ALA A 65 -14.61 -2.59 -9.68
CA ALA A 65 -15.22 -2.90 -8.38
C ALA A 65 -15.15 -4.38 -7.97
N PHE A 66 -14.61 -5.26 -8.83
CA PHE A 66 -14.52 -6.70 -8.57
C PHE A 66 -13.46 -7.02 -7.50
N ASN A 67 -13.94 -7.34 -6.29
CA ASN A 67 -13.11 -7.53 -5.09
C ASN A 67 -13.07 -8.98 -4.58
N GLU A 68 -13.58 -9.95 -5.35
CA GLU A 68 -13.54 -11.36 -4.98
C GLU A 68 -12.09 -11.88 -4.92
N PRO A 69 -11.72 -12.64 -3.87
CA PRO A 69 -10.42 -13.30 -3.76
C PRO A 69 -10.15 -14.22 -4.95
N PHE A 70 -8.90 -14.28 -5.38
CA PHE A 70 -8.51 -15.16 -6.48
C PHE A 70 -8.56 -16.62 -6.03
N VAL A 71 -9.54 -17.35 -6.54
CA VAL A 71 -9.65 -18.81 -6.42
C VAL A 71 -9.66 -19.38 -7.85
N PRO A 72 -8.59 -20.03 -8.32
CA PRO A 72 -8.54 -20.55 -9.68
C PRO A 72 -9.69 -21.51 -9.97
N GLY A 73 -10.52 -21.21 -10.96
CA GLY A 73 -11.64 -22.06 -11.37
C GLY A 73 -12.60 -21.37 -12.33
N GLU A 74 -13.39 -22.18 -13.05
CA GLU A 74 -14.38 -21.69 -14.02
C GLU A 74 -15.36 -20.68 -13.42
N GLU A 75 -15.78 -20.90 -12.17
CA GLU A 75 -16.67 -19.98 -11.47
C GLU A 75 -16.04 -18.59 -11.31
N PHE A 76 -14.78 -18.53 -10.86
CA PHE A 76 -14.07 -17.27 -10.70
C PHE A 76 -13.89 -16.57 -12.04
N PHE A 77 -13.45 -17.30 -13.08
CA PHE A 77 -13.26 -16.71 -14.41
C PHE A 77 -14.59 -16.26 -15.04
N GLY A 78 -15.68 -16.99 -14.80
CA GLY A 78 -17.03 -16.62 -15.21
C GLY A 78 -17.46 -15.30 -14.58
N LYS A 79 -17.31 -15.17 -13.26
CA LYS A 79 -17.59 -13.93 -12.53
C LYS A 79 -16.66 -12.79 -12.94
N ARG A 80 -15.35 -13.06 -13.11
CA ARG A 80 -14.36 -12.05 -13.47
C ARG A 80 -14.61 -11.46 -14.85
N LYS A 81 -14.99 -12.30 -15.84
CA LYS A 81 -15.26 -11.88 -17.23
C LYS A 81 -16.28 -10.76 -17.34
N THR A 82 -17.21 -10.62 -16.39
CA THR A 82 -18.27 -9.60 -16.44
C THR A 82 -17.76 -8.19 -16.14
N SER A 83 -16.65 -8.05 -15.42
CA SER A 83 -16.10 -6.74 -15.04
C SER A 83 -14.76 -6.42 -15.71
N VAL A 84 -14.19 -7.34 -16.51
CA VAL A 84 -12.92 -7.10 -17.21
C VAL A 84 -13.11 -5.95 -18.20
N GLN A 85 -12.37 -4.87 -17.99
CA GLN A 85 -12.22 -3.79 -18.95
C GLN A 85 -11.12 -4.15 -19.96
N GLN A 86 -11.46 -4.11 -21.25
CA GLN A 86 -10.55 -4.50 -22.31
C GLN A 86 -9.41 -3.49 -22.49
N SER A 87 -8.19 -4.04 -22.50
CA SER A 87 -6.90 -3.47 -22.93
C SER A 87 -6.77 -3.15 -24.41
N ASP A 88 -6.62 -1.91 -24.86
CA ASP A 88 -5.90 -1.70 -26.13
C ASP A 88 -4.37 -1.77 -25.92
N TYR A 89 -3.62 -1.90 -27.02
CA TYR A 89 -2.16 -2.02 -26.96
C TYR A 89 -1.48 -0.78 -26.38
N LYS A 90 -2.04 0.41 -26.62
CA LYS A 90 -1.46 1.68 -26.16
C LYS A 90 -1.63 1.81 -24.65
N GLU A 91 -2.82 1.53 -24.14
CA GLU A 91 -3.11 1.53 -22.71
C GLU A 91 -2.26 0.48 -21.98
N LEU A 92 -2.12 -0.73 -22.54
CA LEU A 92 -1.21 -1.74 -21.98
C LEU A 92 0.23 -1.24 -21.91
N TRP A 93 0.71 -0.57 -22.96
CA TRP A 93 2.04 0.01 -22.98
C TRP A 93 2.19 1.08 -21.90
N GLU A 94 1.21 1.99 -21.75
CA GLU A 94 1.21 3.05 -20.73
C GLU A 94 1.24 2.46 -19.32
N ILE A 95 0.38 1.48 -19.03
CA ILE A 95 0.32 0.77 -17.74
C ILE A 95 1.66 0.12 -17.40
N ILE A 96 2.31 -0.54 -18.36
CA ILE A 96 3.59 -1.23 -18.11
C ILE A 96 4.69 -0.24 -17.74
N HIS A 97 4.77 0.92 -18.40
CA HIS A 97 5.84 1.89 -18.16
C HIS A 97 5.58 2.80 -16.95
N GLN A 98 4.31 3.14 -16.68
CA GLN A 98 3.93 3.87 -15.47
C GLN A 98 4.05 3.01 -14.21
N GLY A 99 3.86 1.69 -14.33
CA GLY A 99 3.93 0.76 -13.22
C GLY A 99 2.77 0.92 -12.24
N THR A 100 2.98 0.44 -11.00
CA THR A 100 1.93 0.34 -9.97
C THR A 100 2.08 1.34 -8.82
N MET A 101 3.04 2.26 -8.92
CA MET A 101 3.30 3.24 -7.85
C MET A 101 2.13 4.22 -7.73
N PRO A 102 1.48 4.38 -6.55
CA PRO A 102 0.31 5.24 -6.40
C PRO A 102 0.54 6.68 -6.89
N ALA A 103 1.75 7.24 -6.68
CA ALA A 103 2.10 8.58 -7.13
C ALA A 103 1.93 8.76 -8.66
N MET A 104 2.25 7.73 -9.46
CA MET A 104 2.13 7.76 -10.92
C MET A 104 0.68 7.82 -11.42
N HIS A 105 -0.28 7.46 -10.56
CA HIS A 105 -1.71 7.45 -10.87
C HIS A 105 -2.48 8.61 -10.22
N ALA A 106 -1.85 9.32 -9.28
CA ALA A 106 -2.41 10.50 -8.62
C ALA A 106 -2.15 11.78 -9.41
N ASP A 107 -0.93 11.95 -9.92
CA ASP A 107 -0.48 13.14 -10.64
C ASP A 107 -0.05 12.80 -12.08
N LYS A 108 -0.12 13.79 -12.99
CA LYS A 108 0.46 13.66 -14.34
C LYS A 108 1.98 13.82 -14.29
N LEU A 109 2.65 12.77 -13.81
CA LEU A 109 4.11 12.69 -13.75
C LEU A 109 4.69 12.05 -15.01
N ASP A 110 5.86 12.53 -15.43
CA ASP A 110 6.67 11.85 -16.43
C ASP A 110 7.35 10.64 -15.78
N TRP A 111 7.03 9.44 -16.26
CA TRP A 111 7.53 8.19 -15.68
C TRP A 111 9.05 8.04 -15.84
N GLN A 112 9.65 8.59 -16.90
CA GLN A 112 11.09 8.55 -17.09
C GLN A 112 11.78 9.40 -16.04
N MET A 113 11.25 10.61 -15.78
CA MET A 113 11.79 11.47 -14.72
C MET A 113 11.58 10.86 -13.34
N PHE A 114 10.40 10.27 -13.08
CA PHE A 114 10.08 9.67 -11.79
C PHE A 114 11.00 8.51 -11.43
N TYR A 115 11.26 7.61 -12.38
CA TYR A 115 12.10 6.43 -12.15
C TYR A 115 13.60 6.66 -12.37
N ALA A 116 14.00 7.80 -12.96
CA ALA A 116 15.41 8.15 -13.13
C ALA A 116 16.02 8.85 -11.91
N ALA A 117 15.19 9.33 -10.97
CA ALA A 117 15.60 9.96 -9.72
C ALA A 117 16.01 8.93 -8.66
#